data_AF-A0A7C4M8P2-F1
#
_entry.id   AF-A0A7C4M8P2-F1
#
_cell.length_a   1.000
_cell.length_b   1.000
_cell.length_c   1.000
_cell.angle_alpha   90.00
_cell.angle_beta   90.00
_cell.angle_gamma   90.00
#
_symmetry.space_group_name_H-M   'P 1'
#
loop_
_entity.id
_entity.type
_entity.pdbx_description
1 polymer ?
#
loop_
_entity_poly.entity_id
_entity_poly.type
_entity_poly.pdbx_seq_one_letter_code
_entity_poly.pdbx_strand_id
1 'polypeptide(L)'
;MITLVIYDISSDELREKVASFLKSMGLKRIQKSAFAGSLSHSRRIEVIAGLKKLSKEGPVNIQVYPLTPASFNQREIIGINIDYDKGEELVT
;
A
#
# COMPACT_ATOMS: atom_id res chain seq x y z
N MET A 1 0.15 5.89 -13.92
CA MET A 1 -1.12 5.53 -13.28
C MET A 1 -0.83 5.21 -11.84
N ILE A 2 -1.64 5.67 -10.90
CA ILE A 2 -1.45 5.39 -9.48
C ILE A 2 -2.02 4.00 -9.18
N THR A 3 -1.31 3.22 -8.38
CA THR A 3 -1.83 1.98 -7.82
C THR A 3 -2.01 2.19 -6.33
N LEU A 4 -3.25 2.09 -5.86
CA LEU A 4 -3.61 2.08 -4.44
C LEU A 4 -3.80 0.63 -4.01
N VAL A 5 -3.12 0.23 -2.95
CA VAL A 5 -3.25 -1.08 -2.31
C VAL A 5 -3.80 -0.84 -0.91
N ILE A 6 -4.95 -1.45 -0.60
CA ILE A 6 -5.54 -1.47 0.74
C ILE A 6 -5.55 -2.91 1.19
N TYR A 7 -5.16 -3.18 2.43
CA TYR A 7 -5.19 -4.53 2.97
C TYR A 7 -5.79 -4.59 4.37
N ASP A 8 -6.28 -5.76 4.73
CA ASP A 8 -6.67 -6.15 6.08
C ASP A 8 -5.99 -7.48 6.40
N ILE A 9 -5.07 -7.44 7.37
CA ILE A 9 -4.16 -8.52 7.73
C ILE A 9 -4.00 -8.53 9.25
N SER A 10 -4.54 -9.56 9.89
CA SER A 10 -4.50 -9.72 11.35
C SER A 10 -3.11 -10.08 11.86
N SER A 11 -2.37 -10.94 11.14
CA SER A 11 -0.99 -11.33 11.53
C SER A 11 -0.02 -10.15 11.35
N ASP A 12 0.64 -9.75 12.44
CA ASP A 12 1.64 -8.68 12.42
C ASP A 12 2.82 -9.03 11.51
N GLU A 13 3.33 -10.27 11.60
CA GLU A 13 4.43 -10.77 10.77
C GLU A 13 4.09 -10.68 9.27
N LEU A 14 2.89 -11.15 8.89
CA LEU A 14 2.47 -11.11 7.48
C LEU A 14 2.24 -9.66 7.01
N ARG A 15 1.73 -8.80 7.89
CA ARG A 15 1.54 -7.38 7.60
C ARG A 15 2.87 -6.68 7.34
N GLU A 16 3.90 -6.98 8.11
CA GLU A 16 5.25 -6.46 7.93
C GLU A 16 5.90 -6.96 6.63
N LYS A 17 5.73 -8.24 6.30
CA LYS A 17 6.18 -8.81 5.02
C LYS A 17 5.51 -8.12 3.82
N VAL A 18 4.19 -7.98 3.85
CA VAL A 18 3.42 -7.30 2.80
C VAL A 18 3.86 -5.83 2.67
N ALA A 19 4.00 -5.13 3.79
CA ALA A 19 4.47 -3.76 3.77
C ALA A 19 5.88 -3.60 3.18
N SER A 20 6.82 -4.46 3.59
CA SER A 20 8.20 -4.43 3.10
C SER A 20 8.25 -4.72 1.60
N PHE A 21 7.43 -5.67 1.14
CA PHE A 21 7.26 -5.96 -0.28
C PHE A 21 6.69 -4.76 -1.05
N LEU A 22 5.63 -4.10 -0.56
CA LEU A 22 5.05 -2.93 -1.23
C LEU A 22 6.04 -1.76 -1.29
N LYS A 23 6.83 -1.53 -0.22
CA LYS A 23 7.92 -0.53 -0.22
C LYS A 23 8.98 -0.85 -1.27
N SER A 24 9.42 -2.11 -1.38
CA SER A 24 10.45 -2.50 -2.37
C SER A 24 9.96 -2.40 -3.82
N MET A 25 8.64 -2.46 -4.04
CA MET A 25 8.00 -2.21 -5.34
C MET A 25 7.84 -0.72 -5.67
N GLY A 26 8.30 0.18 -4.79
CA GLY A 26 8.24 1.64 -5.00
C GLY A 26 6.92 2.28 -4.59
N LEU A 27 6.04 1.56 -3.88
CA LEU A 27 4.84 2.14 -3.29
C LEU A 27 5.17 2.79 -1.95
N LYS A 28 4.56 3.95 -1.69
CA LYS A 28 4.70 4.66 -0.41
C LYS A 28 3.55 4.30 0.51
N ARG A 29 3.85 4.12 1.80
CA ARG A 29 2.80 3.89 2.79
C ARG A 29 2.06 5.19 3.04
N ILE A 30 0.73 5.17 2.94
CA ILE A 30 -0.13 6.34 3.16
C ILE A 30 -1.03 6.18 4.39
N GLN A 31 -1.28 4.94 4.83
CA GLN A 31 -1.95 4.61 6.08
C GLN A 31 -1.36 3.30 6.64
N LYS A 32 -1.67 2.95 7.90
CA LYS A 32 -1.25 1.69 8.54
C LYS A 32 -1.46 0.47 7.63
N SER A 33 -2.57 0.44 6.91
CA SER A 33 -2.92 -0.66 6.00
C SER A 33 -3.18 -0.24 4.55
N ALA A 34 -2.56 0.85 4.10
CA ALA A 34 -2.68 1.30 2.72
C ALA A 34 -1.37 1.86 2.13
N PHE A 35 -1.14 1.57 0.86
CA PHE A 35 0.02 2.00 0.07
C PHE A 35 -0.43 2.59 -1.25
N ALA A 36 0.27 3.63 -1.73
CA ALA A 36 0.01 4.19 -3.05
C ALA A 36 1.30 4.64 -3.74
N GLY A 37 1.30 4.61 -5.07
CA GLY A 37 2.43 5.06 -5.88
C GLY A 37 2.19 4.90 -7.37
N SER A 38 2.99 5.59 -8.17
CA SER A 38 2.94 5.45 -9.63
C SER A 38 3.67 4.17 -10.03
N LEU A 39 2.97 3.25 -10.70
CA LEU A 39 3.55 2.03 -11.22
C LEU A 39 3.33 1.93 -12.73
N SER A 40 4.30 1.31 -13.41
CA SER A 40 4.10 0.83 -14.78
C SER A 40 3.12 -0.35 -14.79
N HIS A 41 2.61 -0.71 -15.97
CA HIS A 41 1.74 -1.87 -16.12
C HIS A 41 2.41 -3.16 -15.62
N SER A 42 3.65 -3.40 -16.05
CA SER A 42 4.43 -4.60 -15.67
C SER A 42 4.68 -4.66 -14.17
N ARG A 43 5.06 -3.53 -13.53
CA ARG A 43 5.26 -3.48 -12.07
C ARG A 43 3.97 -3.73 -11.30
N ARG A 44 2.82 -3.27 -11.81
CA ARG A 44 1.52 -3.60 -11.19
C ARG A 44 1.22 -5.10 -11.25
N ILE A 45 1.53 -5.77 -12.37
CA ILE A 45 1.38 -7.23 -12.48
C ILE A 45 2.29 -7.95 -11.46
N GLU A 46 3.54 -7.53 -11.33
CA GLU A 46 4.49 -8.08 -10.36
C GLU A 46 4.00 -7.89 -8.92
N VAL A 47 3.48 -6.71 -8.57
CA VAL A 47 2.86 -6.44 -7.26
C VAL A 47 1.72 -7.41 -7.00
N ILE A 48 0.78 -7.57 -7.95
CA ILE A 48 -0.37 -8.47 -7.78
C ILE A 48 0.08 -9.92 -7.62
N ALA A 49 1.08 -10.37 -8.40
CA ALA A 49 1.62 -11.72 -8.30
C ALA A 49 2.29 -11.96 -6.93
N GLY A 50 3.08 -11.00 -6.44
CA GLY A 50 3.71 -11.07 -5.13
C GLY A 50 2.69 -11.09 -3.98
N LEU A 51 1.67 -10.24 -4.03
CA LEU A 51 0.59 -10.21 -3.04
C LEU A 51 -0.19 -11.53 -3.01
N LYS A 52 -0.47 -12.15 -4.17
CA LYS A 52 -1.10 -13.48 -4.27
C LYS A 52 -0.23 -14.60 -3.67
N LYS A 53 1.09 -14.43 -3.65
CA LYS A 53 2.00 -15.39 -3.01
C LYS A 53 1.96 -15.21 -1.49
N LEU A 54 2.08 -13.98 -1.01
CA LEU A 54 2.05 -13.64 0.42
C LEU A 54 0.70 -13.98 1.06
N SER A 55 -0.42 -13.85 0.32
CA SER A 55 -1.76 -14.20 0.80
C SER A 55 -1.94 -15.68 1.12
N LYS A 56 -0.99 -16.56 0.75
CA LYS A 56 -1.02 -17.98 1.10
C LYS A 56 -0.50 -18.26 2.50
N GLU A 57 0.17 -17.28 3.13
CA GLU A 57 0.74 -17.42 4.47
C GLU A 57 -0.31 -17.18 5.59
N GLY A 58 -1.52 -16.71 5.26
CA GLY A 58 -2.58 -16.51 6.24
C GLY A 58 -3.84 -15.84 5.68
N PRO A 59 -4.89 -15.71 6.50
CA PRO A 59 -6.11 -15.01 6.12
C PRO A 59 -5.82 -13.52 5.92
N VAL A 60 -6.11 -13.04 4.71
CA VAL A 60 -5.92 -11.64 4.32
C VAL A 60 -7.03 -11.19 3.38
N ASN A 61 -7.31 -9.89 3.38
CA ASN A 61 -8.07 -9.23 2.33
C ASN A 61 -7.18 -8.14 1.72
N ILE A 62 -6.91 -8.21 0.42
CA ILE A 62 -6.04 -7.24 -0.27
C ILE A 62 -6.77 -6.75 -1.51
N GLN A 63 -6.97 -5.43 -1.60
CA GLN A 63 -7.65 -4.76 -2.70
C GLN A 63 -6.65 -3.85 -3.43
N VAL A 64 -6.60 -3.97 -4.75
CA VAL A 64 -5.68 -3.22 -5.61
C VAL A 64 -6.48 -2.39 -6.59
N TYR A 65 -6.39 -1.07 -6.47
CA TYR A 65 -7.10 -0.11 -7.30
C TYR A 65 -6.14 0.60 -8.26
N PRO A 66 -6.28 0.41 -9.58
CA PRO A 66 -5.67 1.30 -10.55
C PRO A 66 -6.45 2.62 -10.59
N LEU A 67 -5.78 3.73 -10.29
CA LEU A 67 -6.35 5.06 -10.26
C LEU A 67 -5.63 5.99 -11.23
N THR A 68 -6.37 6.93 -11.81
CA THR A 68 -5.74 8.07 -12.48
C THR A 68 -5.08 8.98 -11.45
N PRO A 69 -4.00 9.72 -11.81
CA PRO A 69 -3.44 10.73 -10.92
C PRO A 69 -4.48 11.77 -10.48
N ALA A 70 -5.38 12.18 -11.38
CA ALA A 70 -6.45 13.13 -11.08
C ALA A 70 -7.37 12.62 -9.96
N SER A 71 -7.88 11.39 -10.07
CA SER A 71 -8.74 10.80 -9.04
C SER A 71 -8.02 10.63 -7.70
N PHE A 72 -6.73 10.26 -7.73
CA PHE A 72 -5.95 10.12 -6.50
C PHE A 72 -5.65 11.45 -5.80
N ASN A 73 -5.50 12.54 -6.59
CA ASN A 73 -5.24 13.88 -6.08
C ASN A 73 -6.48 14.56 -5.50
N GLN A 74 -7.68 14.08 -5.84
CA GLN A 74 -8.95 14.54 -5.25
C GLN A 74 -9.29 13.88 -3.91
N ARG A 75 -8.38 13.05 -3.36
CA ARG A 75 -8.63 12.42 -2.06
C ARG A 75 -8.57 13.46 -0.94
N GLU A 76 -9.52 13.38 -0.04
CA GLU A 76 -9.51 14.14 1.21
C GLU A 76 -8.82 13.32 2.30
N ILE A 77 -7.96 13.98 3.08
CA ILE A 77 -7.32 13.38 4.25
C ILE A 77 -7.89 14.06 5.49
N ILE A 78 -8.57 13.28 6.33
CA ILE A 78 -9.21 13.78 7.55
C ILE A 78 -8.43 13.22 8.74
N GLY A 79 -7.97 14.11 9.63
CA GLY A 79 -7.21 13.76 10.84
C GLY A 79 -5.69 13.89 10.66
N ILE A 80 -4.94 13.15 11.47
CA ILE A 80 -3.49 13.28 11.59
C ILE A 80 -2.79 12.65 10.38
N ASN A 81 -1.84 13.40 9.79
CA ASN A 81 -0.88 12.83 8.84
C ASN A 81 0.31 12.24 9.58
N ILE A 82 0.47 10.92 9.46
CA ILE A 82 1.62 10.19 9.95
C ILE A 82 2.57 9.98 8.79
N ASP A 83 3.79 10.51 8.89
CA ASP A 83 4.85 10.18 7.95
C ASP A 83 5.43 8.80 8.30
N TYR A 84 5.07 7.80 7.49
CA TYR A 84 5.49 6.42 7.71
C TYR A 84 6.91 6.09 7.18
N ASP A 85 7.60 7.06 6.58
CA ASP A 85 8.97 6.90 6.10
C ASP A 85 10.00 7.58 7.02
N LYS A 86 9.59 8.50 7.91
CA LYS A 86 10.48 9.19 8.86
C LYS A 86 10.51 8.62 10.30
N GLY A 87 9.76 7.55 10.58
CA GLY A 87 9.39 7.24 11.96
C GLY A 87 8.34 8.25 12.43
N GLU A 88 7.54 7.90 13.44
CA GLU A 88 6.33 8.63 13.85
C GLU A 88 6.59 10.10 14.23
N GLU A 89 6.77 10.99 13.25
CA GLU A 89 6.66 12.44 13.39
C GLU A 89 5.26 12.84 12.93
N LEU A 90 4.51 13.43 13.85
CA LEU A 90 3.22 14.05 13.57
C LEU A 90 3.50 15.29 12.70
N VAL A 91 3.14 15.23 11.42
CA VAL A 91 3.15 16.43 10.57
C VAL A 91 1.87 17.20 10.92
N THR A 92 2.05 18.30 11.67
CA THR A 92 0.96 19.19 12.12
C THR A 92 0.53 20.12 11.01
#